data_AF-A0A2D5V6U1-F1
#
_entry.id   AF-A0A2D5V6U1-F1
#
_cell.length_a   1.000
_cell.length_b   1.000
_cell.length_c   1.000
_cell.angle_alpha   90.00
_cell.angle_beta   90.00
_cell.angle_gamma   90.00
#
_symmetry.space_group_name_H-M   'P 1'
#
loop_
_entity.id
_entity.type
_entity.pdbx_description
1 polymer ?
#
loop_
_entity_poly.entity_id
_entity_poly.type
_entity_poly.pdbx_seq_one_letter_code
_entity_poly.pdbx_strand_id
1 'polypeptide(L)'
;MQLQDLGYNQRPDPIHFKGLLQGNLGHSMVRGKVAVDELIIGRLPVTIELGLMSIVIGLVIALPVGIYSAVRQDTAADYLGRSVAIIGLATPNFWLGMMVMIFPAIWWGWTPPLKLIPFTEDPLGNLGMFLIPSLIVGTATAASTMRMTRTMMLEVLRQDYIRTSWSKGLKERVVVLRHALKNALIPVVTLIGMELPIVVGGAVIMENIFNLPGLGQLMVNALTDRDYPLISGINLFFATAVVGINLMIDLIYAFLDPRVRYK
;
A
#
# COMPACT_ATOMS: atom_id res chain seq x y z
N MET A 1 -8.27 48.13 30.06
CA MET A 1 -7.39 47.34 29.18
C MET A 1 -8.10 46.01 28.97
N GLN A 2 -8.84 45.90 27.85
CA GLN A 2 -9.80 44.84 27.61
C GLN A 2 -9.06 43.53 27.27
N LEU A 3 -9.57 42.42 27.79
CA LEU A 3 -9.16 41.04 27.47
C LEU A 3 -9.35 40.67 25.97
N GLN A 4 -9.61 41.64 25.09
CA GLN A 4 -9.82 41.48 23.65
C GLN A 4 -8.52 41.49 22.82
N ASP A 5 -7.41 41.99 23.36
CA ASP A 5 -6.13 42.10 22.63
C ASP A 5 -5.27 40.82 22.63
N LEU A 6 -5.73 39.74 23.28
CA LEU A 6 -4.99 38.47 23.40
C LEU A 6 -5.29 37.45 22.29
N GLY A 7 -5.85 37.87 21.14
CA GLY A 7 -6.04 36.98 19.98
C GLY A 7 -6.98 35.78 20.19
N TYR A 8 -7.69 35.75 21.33
CA TYR A 8 -8.54 34.63 21.75
C TYR A 8 -9.91 34.57 21.04
N ASN A 9 -10.22 35.53 20.17
CA ASN A 9 -11.54 35.66 19.54
C ASN A 9 -11.63 35.18 18.08
N GLN A 10 -10.53 34.66 17.53
CA GLN A 10 -10.61 33.86 16.31
C GLN A 10 -11.01 32.44 16.71
N ARG A 11 -12.31 32.22 16.89
CA ARG A 11 -12.86 30.86 16.87
C ARG A 11 -12.33 30.20 15.59
N PRO A 12 -11.69 29.02 15.67
CA PRO A 12 -11.30 28.29 14.48
C PRO A 12 -12.55 28.15 13.63
N ASP A 13 -12.52 28.64 12.38
CA ASP A 13 -13.67 28.51 11.50
C ASP A 13 -14.01 27.02 11.42
N PRO A 14 -15.15 26.58 11.99
CA PRO A 14 -15.55 25.19 11.86
C PRO A 14 -15.64 24.91 10.36
N ILE A 15 -15.26 23.71 9.94
CA ILE A 15 -15.29 23.32 8.53
C ILE A 15 -16.66 23.66 7.95
N HIS A 16 -16.75 24.77 7.23
CA HIS A 16 -17.99 25.23 6.63
C HIS A 16 -18.17 24.45 5.33
N PHE A 17 -19.34 23.87 5.12
CA PHE A 17 -19.66 23.09 3.91
C PHE A 17 -19.38 23.88 2.61
N LYS A 18 -19.51 25.21 2.66
CA LYS A 18 -19.19 26.12 1.56
C LYS A 18 -17.68 26.28 1.31
N GLY A 19 -16.86 26.22 2.36
CA GLY A 19 -15.39 26.23 2.28
C GLY A 19 -14.82 24.90 1.79
N LEU A 20 -15.44 23.77 2.13
CA LEU A 20 -15.09 22.45 1.59
C LEU A 20 -15.21 22.38 0.07
N LEU A 21 -16.30 22.94 -0.48
CA LEU A 21 -16.50 23.04 -1.93
C LEU A 21 -15.47 23.97 -2.61
N GLN A 22 -14.79 24.81 -1.84
CA GLN A 22 -13.71 25.70 -2.30
C GLN A 22 -12.32 25.14 -2.00
N GLY A 23 -12.21 23.92 -1.48
CA GLY A 23 -10.94 23.28 -1.14
C GLY A 23 -10.29 23.76 0.17
N ASN A 24 -10.99 24.54 0.99
CA ASN A 24 -10.48 25.00 2.28
C ASN A 24 -10.84 24.00 3.38
N LEU A 25 -9.82 23.32 3.93
CA LEU A 25 -9.95 22.31 4.98
C LEU A 25 -9.95 22.91 6.41
N GLY A 26 -9.83 24.23 6.53
CA GLY A 26 -9.73 24.94 7.79
C GLY A 26 -8.32 24.88 8.40
N HIS A 27 -8.24 25.21 9.68
CA HIS A 27 -6.98 25.31 10.42
C HIS A 27 -6.99 24.38 11.63
N SER A 28 -5.81 23.86 11.98
CA SER A 28 -5.60 23.06 13.19
C SER A 28 -5.91 23.87 14.46
N MET A 29 -6.66 23.28 15.40
CA MET A 29 -6.96 23.96 16.67
C MET A 29 -5.78 23.92 17.65
N VAL A 30 -4.90 22.94 17.50
CA VAL A 30 -3.84 22.61 18.47
C VAL A 30 -2.47 23.08 17.98
N ARG A 31 -2.23 23.04 16.66
CA ARG A 31 -0.92 23.31 16.04
C ARG A 31 -0.83 24.75 15.55
N GLY A 32 -1.11 25.71 16.43
CA GLY A 32 -0.92 27.13 16.15
C GLY A 32 -1.72 27.68 14.95
N LYS A 33 -2.88 27.08 14.62
CA LYS A 33 -3.70 27.44 13.45
C LYS A 33 -3.00 27.30 12.10
N VAL A 34 -2.06 26.36 11.97
CA VAL A 34 -1.53 25.98 10.65
C VAL A 34 -2.68 25.40 9.81
N ALA A 35 -2.66 25.69 8.51
CA ALA A 35 -3.67 25.25 7.57
C ALA A 35 -3.61 23.71 7.41
N VAL A 36 -4.78 23.07 7.40
CA VAL A 36 -4.87 21.59 7.39
C VAL A 36 -4.32 20.99 6.10
N ASP A 37 -4.51 21.67 4.98
CA ASP A 37 -3.96 21.32 3.66
C ASP A 37 -2.43 21.33 3.65
N GLU A 38 -1.80 22.34 4.26
CA GLU A 38 -0.34 22.41 4.41
C GLU A 38 0.20 21.21 5.19
N LEU A 39 -0.46 20.86 6.29
CA LEU A 39 -0.11 19.69 7.10
C LEU A 39 -0.27 18.37 6.34
N ILE A 40 -1.31 18.25 5.51
CA ILE A 40 -1.55 17.05 4.69
C ILE A 40 -0.48 16.95 3.58
N ILE A 41 -0.26 18.03 2.83
CA ILE A 41 0.69 18.05 1.71
C ILE A 41 2.11 17.75 2.17
N GLY A 42 2.54 18.25 3.33
CA GLY A 42 3.86 17.97 3.88
C GLY A 42 4.08 16.51 4.30
N ARG A 43 3.01 15.72 4.48
CA ARG A 43 3.05 14.33 4.97
C ARG A 43 2.72 13.31 3.90
N LEU A 44 2.11 13.75 2.80
CA LEU A 44 1.74 12.91 1.67
C LEU A 44 2.88 12.07 1.07
N PRO A 45 4.09 12.64 0.83
CA PRO A 45 5.16 11.90 0.17
C PRO A 45 5.54 10.62 0.90
N VAL A 46 5.60 10.67 2.24
CA VAL A 46 5.97 9.52 3.09
C VAL A 46 4.94 8.39 2.97
N THR A 47 3.65 8.70 3.02
CA THR A 47 2.58 7.70 2.89
C THR A 47 2.56 7.08 1.48
N ILE A 48 2.76 7.91 0.45
CA ILE A 48 2.81 7.45 -0.96
C ILE A 48 4.03 6.57 -1.19
N GLU A 49 5.21 6.99 -0.72
CA GLU A 49 6.46 6.24 -0.84
C GLU A 49 6.36 4.88 -0.16
N LEU A 50 5.89 4.85 1.10
CA LEU A 50 5.66 3.62 1.84
C LEU A 50 4.69 2.69 1.09
N GLY A 51 3.57 3.22 0.60
CA GLY A 51 2.56 2.44 -0.11
C GLY A 51 3.06 1.87 -1.44
N LEU A 52 3.69 2.70 -2.27
CA LEU A 52 4.26 2.28 -3.55
C LEU A 52 5.35 1.23 -3.37
N MET A 53 6.28 1.45 -2.44
CA MET A 53 7.33 0.49 -2.12
C MET A 53 6.75 -0.83 -1.62
N SER A 54 5.69 -0.79 -0.81
CA SER A 54 5.01 -2.01 -0.33
C SER A 54 4.43 -2.84 -1.47
N ILE A 55 3.80 -2.17 -2.45
CA ILE A 55 3.22 -2.84 -3.62
C ILE A 55 4.33 -3.40 -4.50
N VAL A 56 5.37 -2.62 -4.79
CA VAL A 56 6.49 -3.07 -5.62
C VAL A 56 7.16 -4.29 -5.01
N ILE A 57 7.49 -4.25 -3.71
CA ILE A 57 8.08 -5.39 -3.01
C ILE A 57 7.12 -6.58 -3.02
N GLY A 58 5.83 -6.32 -2.75
CA GLY A 58 4.78 -7.34 -2.79
C GLY A 58 4.73 -8.06 -4.13
N LEU A 59 4.76 -7.34 -5.25
CA LEU A 59 4.73 -7.88 -6.61
C LEU A 59 6.01 -8.60 -6.99
N VAL A 60 7.17 -8.06 -6.61
CA VAL A 60 8.49 -8.66 -6.84
C VAL A 60 8.59 -10.02 -6.15
N ILE A 61 7.93 -10.21 -5.01
CA ILE A 61 7.86 -11.50 -4.31
C ILE A 61 6.73 -12.36 -4.91
N ALA A 62 5.53 -11.81 -5.06
CA ALA A 62 4.33 -12.56 -5.42
C ALA A 62 4.40 -13.20 -6.80
N LEU A 63 4.79 -12.42 -7.82
CA LEU A 63 4.71 -12.88 -9.20
C LEU A 63 5.70 -14.02 -9.46
N PRO A 64 7.01 -13.91 -9.10
CA PRO A 64 7.94 -15.02 -9.32
C PRO A 64 7.55 -16.27 -8.54
N VAL A 65 7.18 -16.13 -7.26
CA VAL A 65 6.80 -17.27 -6.42
C VAL A 65 5.52 -17.92 -6.95
N GLY A 66 4.52 -17.14 -7.36
CA GLY A 66 3.25 -17.64 -7.87
C GLY A 66 3.38 -18.32 -9.22
N ILE A 67 4.15 -17.72 -10.14
CA ILE A 67 4.46 -18.31 -11.46
C ILE A 67 5.23 -19.61 -11.29
N TYR A 68 6.30 -19.60 -10.48
CA TYR A 68 7.14 -20.78 -10.26
C TYR A 68 6.34 -21.92 -9.61
N SER A 69 5.54 -21.61 -8.59
CA SER A 69 4.68 -22.59 -7.90
C SER A 69 3.61 -23.20 -8.82
N ALA A 70 3.10 -22.44 -9.81
CA ALA A 70 2.17 -22.97 -10.80
C ALA A 70 2.85 -23.86 -11.85
N VAL A 71 4.02 -23.46 -12.34
CA VAL A 71 4.78 -24.23 -13.34
C VAL A 71 5.31 -25.54 -12.74
N ARG A 72 5.72 -25.50 -11.47
CA ARG A 72 6.24 -26.65 -10.71
C ARG A 72 5.24 -27.10 -9.64
N GLN A 73 3.99 -27.32 -10.06
CA GLN A 73 2.90 -27.74 -9.18
C GLN A 73 3.28 -29.00 -8.39
N ASP A 74 2.86 -29.05 -7.11
CA ASP A 74 3.00 -30.22 -6.22
C ASP A 74 4.46 -30.62 -5.92
N THR A 75 5.40 -29.71 -6.14
CA THR A 75 6.80 -29.85 -5.70
C THR A 75 7.01 -29.32 -4.28
N ALA A 76 8.07 -29.74 -3.60
CA ALA A 76 8.42 -29.22 -2.28
C ALA A 76 8.54 -27.68 -2.26
N ALA A 77 9.01 -27.07 -3.36
CA ALA A 77 9.09 -25.62 -3.48
C ALA A 77 7.71 -24.94 -3.58
N ASP A 78 6.73 -25.56 -4.25
CA ASP A 78 5.32 -25.10 -4.24
C ASP A 78 4.73 -25.18 -2.82
N TYR A 79 4.94 -26.29 -2.13
CA TYR A 79 4.50 -26.44 -0.73
C TYR A 79 5.12 -25.39 0.20
N LEU A 80 6.43 -25.14 0.08
CA LEU A 80 7.12 -24.12 0.87
C LEU A 80 6.61 -22.72 0.55
N GLY A 81 6.52 -22.35 -0.73
CA GLY A 81 6.02 -21.04 -1.16
C GLY A 81 4.60 -20.77 -0.69
N ARG A 82 3.71 -21.77 -0.77
CA ARG A 82 2.34 -21.69 -0.25
C ARG A 82 2.28 -21.57 1.26
N SER A 83 3.11 -22.33 1.98
CA SER A 83 3.13 -22.30 3.45
C SER A 83 3.61 -20.95 3.96
N VAL A 84 4.70 -20.41 3.38
CA VAL A 84 5.21 -19.08 3.71
C VAL A 84 4.17 -18.00 3.44
N ALA A 85 3.46 -18.06 2.30
CA ALA A 85 2.40 -17.11 2.01
C ALA A 85 1.21 -17.22 2.98
N ILE A 86 0.81 -18.43 3.37
CA ILE A 86 -0.26 -18.63 4.36
C ILE A 86 0.16 -18.06 5.71
N ILE A 87 1.41 -18.28 6.14
CA ILE A 87 1.95 -17.69 7.37
C ILE A 87 1.95 -16.16 7.26
N GLY A 88 2.37 -15.60 6.12
CA GLY A 88 2.32 -14.16 5.86
C GLY A 88 0.91 -13.58 5.99
N LEU A 89 -0.10 -14.25 5.43
CA LEU A 89 -1.52 -13.82 5.57
C LEU A 89 -2.06 -13.97 6.99
N ALA A 90 -1.65 -15.02 7.71
CA ALA A 90 -2.14 -15.28 9.05
C ALA A 90 -1.50 -14.38 10.10
N THR A 91 -0.33 -13.79 9.80
CA THR A 91 0.42 -12.97 10.75
C THR A 91 -0.02 -11.52 10.66
N PRO A 92 -0.45 -10.88 11.76
CA PRO A 92 -0.80 -9.47 11.73
C PRO A 92 0.40 -8.57 11.42
N ASN A 93 0.26 -7.65 10.46
CA ASN A 93 1.35 -6.74 10.06
C ASN A 93 1.89 -5.90 11.23
N PHE A 94 1.00 -5.39 12.10
CA PHE A 94 1.42 -4.61 13.28
C PHE A 94 2.29 -5.44 14.23
N TRP A 95 1.97 -6.74 14.38
CA TRP A 95 2.76 -7.64 15.20
C TRP A 95 4.14 -7.85 14.58
N LEU A 96 4.22 -8.12 13.27
CA LEU A 96 5.50 -8.21 12.55
C LEU A 96 6.32 -6.92 12.71
N GLY A 97 5.70 -5.76 12.57
CA GLY A 97 6.32 -4.44 12.80
C GLY A 97 6.94 -4.34 14.19
N MET A 98 6.18 -4.65 15.23
CA MET A 98 6.68 -4.63 16.61
C MET A 98 7.81 -5.63 16.83
N MET A 99 7.72 -6.84 16.27
CA MET A 99 8.77 -7.85 16.41
C MET A 99 10.06 -7.42 15.74
N VAL A 100 9.98 -6.84 14.54
CA VAL A 100 11.16 -6.32 13.81
C VAL A 100 11.78 -5.11 14.51
N MET A 101 10.99 -4.31 15.24
CA MET A 101 11.52 -3.22 16.06
C MET A 101 12.18 -3.72 17.35
N ILE A 102 11.57 -4.70 18.04
CA ILE A 102 11.97 -5.08 19.40
C ILE A 102 13.07 -6.14 19.43
N PHE A 103 12.94 -7.21 18.64
CA PHE A 103 13.89 -8.33 18.72
C PHE A 103 15.31 -7.90 18.37
N PRO A 104 15.56 -7.21 17.25
CA PRO A 104 16.92 -6.80 16.94
C PRO A 104 17.52 -5.80 17.94
N ALA A 105 16.67 -4.97 18.56
CA ALA A 105 17.07 -4.02 19.58
C ALA A 105 17.61 -4.75 20.82
N ILE A 106 16.91 -5.80 21.27
CA ILE A 106 17.27 -6.55 22.48
C ILE A 106 18.52 -7.42 22.24
N TRP A 107 18.61 -8.08 21.09
CA TRP A 107 19.62 -9.11 20.86
C TRP A 107 20.91 -8.56 20.23
N TRP A 108 20.81 -7.57 19.34
CA TRP A 108 21.94 -7.01 18.60
C TRP A 108 22.17 -5.52 18.88
N GLY A 109 21.34 -4.88 19.72
CA GLY A 109 21.43 -3.43 19.96
C GLY A 109 21.14 -2.59 18.72
N TRP A 110 20.42 -3.14 17.73
CA TRP A 110 20.14 -2.49 16.46
C TRP A 110 18.65 -2.23 16.28
N THR A 111 18.29 -1.02 15.83
CA THR A 111 16.92 -0.66 15.46
C THR A 111 16.91 0.04 14.10
N PRO A 112 15.83 -0.09 13.33
CA PRO A 112 15.60 0.75 12.16
C PRO A 112 15.75 2.25 12.49
N PRO A 113 16.24 3.08 11.55
CA PRO A 113 16.36 4.51 11.76
C PRO A 113 15.00 5.16 12.05
N LEU A 114 14.93 6.01 13.08
CA LEU A 114 13.70 6.69 13.49
C LEU A 114 13.58 8.12 12.94
N LYS A 115 14.64 8.65 12.32
CA LYS A 115 14.67 9.98 11.72
C LYS A 115 14.51 9.84 10.21
N LEU A 116 13.52 10.53 9.65
CA LEU A 116 13.31 10.56 8.20
C LEU A 116 14.55 11.11 7.49
N ILE A 117 15.02 10.36 6.50
CA ILE A 117 16.01 10.80 5.53
C ILE A 117 15.23 11.21 4.27
N PRO A 118 15.22 12.48 3.87
CA PRO A 118 14.54 12.90 2.65
C PRO A 118 15.18 12.22 1.43
N PHE A 119 14.34 11.77 0.50
CA PHE A 119 14.79 11.17 -0.76
C PHE A 119 15.75 12.07 -1.54
N THR A 120 15.59 13.40 -1.43
CA THR A 120 16.45 14.40 -2.09
C THR A 120 17.84 14.52 -1.50
N GLU A 121 18.05 14.13 -0.24
CA GLU A 121 19.35 14.24 0.45
C GLU A 121 20.17 12.97 0.26
N ASP A 122 19.57 11.81 0.55
CA ASP A 122 20.19 10.50 0.36
C ASP A 122 19.14 9.48 -0.10
N PRO A 123 19.05 9.21 -1.41
CA PRO A 123 18.11 8.26 -1.97
C PRO A 123 18.30 6.84 -1.44
N LEU A 124 19.56 6.40 -1.23
CA LEU A 124 19.86 5.04 -0.79
C LEU A 124 19.51 4.86 0.68
N GLY A 125 19.85 5.84 1.52
CA GLY A 125 19.47 5.87 2.93
C GLY A 125 17.95 5.92 3.12
N ASN A 126 17.26 6.73 2.33
CA ASN A 126 15.80 6.77 2.32
C ASN A 126 15.20 5.39 1.96
N LEU A 127 15.61 4.79 0.83
CA LEU A 127 15.11 3.47 0.42
C LEU A 127 15.37 2.40 1.49
N GLY A 128 16.53 2.44 2.15
CA GLY A 128 16.87 1.54 3.25
C GLY A 128 15.95 1.70 4.47
N MET A 129 15.52 2.93 4.79
CA MET A 129 14.57 3.22 5.86
C MET A 129 13.17 2.67 5.56
N PHE A 130 12.70 2.82 4.32
CA PHE A 130 11.38 2.33 3.90
C PHE A 130 11.35 0.83 3.61
N LEU A 131 12.49 0.20 3.32
CA LEU A 131 12.55 -1.21 2.91
C LEU A 131 11.87 -2.15 3.90
N ILE A 132 12.15 -1.99 5.20
CA ILE A 132 11.60 -2.85 6.25
C ILE A 132 10.09 -2.65 6.42
N PRO A 133 9.57 -1.43 6.69
CA PRO A 133 8.14 -1.24 6.82
C PRO A 133 7.39 -1.61 5.53
N SER A 134 7.95 -1.30 4.35
CA SER A 134 7.36 -1.69 3.08
C SER A 134 7.36 -3.20 2.84
N LEU A 135 8.41 -3.91 3.29
CA LEU A 135 8.42 -5.38 3.23
C LEU A 135 7.31 -5.97 4.09
N ILE A 136 7.10 -5.44 5.29
CA ILE A 136 6.05 -5.93 6.21
C ILE A 136 4.66 -5.72 5.61
N VAL A 137 4.32 -4.52 5.17
CA VAL A 137 3.04 -4.26 4.49
C VAL A 137 2.92 -5.08 3.21
N GLY A 138 4.01 -5.14 2.44
CA GLY A 138 4.12 -5.89 1.20
C GLY A 138 4.01 -7.40 1.36
N THR A 139 4.24 -7.98 2.54
CA THR A 139 4.08 -9.42 2.75
C THR A 139 2.62 -9.87 2.64
N ALA A 140 1.68 -9.06 3.14
CA ALA A 140 0.26 -9.34 3.05
C ALA A 140 -0.22 -9.33 1.59
N THR A 141 0.14 -8.29 0.84
CA THR A 141 -0.16 -8.16 -0.60
C THR A 141 0.57 -9.23 -1.42
N ALA A 142 1.81 -9.57 -1.03
CA ALA A 142 2.56 -10.61 -1.69
C ALA A 142 1.84 -11.95 -1.62
N ALA A 143 1.32 -12.29 -0.44
CA ALA A 143 0.74 -13.60 -0.20
C ALA A 143 -0.63 -13.81 -0.87
N SER A 144 -1.51 -12.79 -0.85
CA SER A 144 -2.77 -12.80 -1.60
C SER A 144 -2.51 -12.83 -3.11
N THR A 145 -1.65 -11.95 -3.61
CA THR A 145 -1.31 -11.85 -5.05
C THR A 145 -0.60 -13.11 -5.54
N MET A 146 0.28 -13.72 -4.75
CA MET A 146 0.95 -14.99 -5.10
C MET A 146 -0.07 -16.10 -5.31
N ARG A 147 -0.99 -16.28 -4.34
CA ARG A 147 -2.03 -17.31 -4.40
C ARG A 147 -2.90 -17.14 -5.64
N MET A 148 -3.34 -15.92 -5.91
CA MET A 148 -4.15 -15.62 -7.09
C MET A 148 -3.36 -15.87 -8.38
N THR A 149 -2.13 -15.40 -8.46
CA THR A 149 -1.23 -15.63 -9.61
C THR A 149 -1.06 -17.12 -9.86
N ARG A 150 -0.84 -17.92 -8.82
CA ARG A 150 -0.73 -19.38 -8.94
C ARG A 150 -2.01 -20.00 -9.49
N THR A 151 -3.17 -19.65 -8.94
CA THR A 151 -4.46 -20.16 -9.40
C THR A 151 -4.71 -19.83 -10.87
N MET A 152 -4.54 -18.56 -11.25
CA MET A 152 -4.75 -18.13 -12.64
C MET A 152 -3.74 -18.78 -13.61
N MET A 153 -2.49 -18.92 -13.20
CA MET A 153 -1.47 -19.61 -14.01
C MET A 153 -1.83 -21.08 -14.22
N LEU A 154 -2.30 -21.79 -13.19
CA LEU A 154 -2.73 -23.18 -13.32
C LEU A 154 -3.95 -23.35 -14.25
N GLU A 155 -4.93 -22.46 -14.13
CA GLU A 155 -6.09 -22.45 -15.02
C GLU A 155 -5.68 -22.23 -16.48
N VAL A 156 -4.80 -21.26 -16.72
CA VAL A 156 -4.35 -20.93 -18.08
C VAL A 156 -3.47 -22.04 -18.66
N LEU A 157 -2.55 -22.62 -17.89
CA LEU A 157 -1.67 -23.70 -18.34
C LEU A 157 -2.45 -24.96 -18.78
N ARG A 158 -3.68 -25.13 -18.30
CA ARG A 158 -4.58 -26.25 -18.65
C ARG A 158 -5.39 -26.02 -19.93
N GLN A 159 -5.28 -24.86 -20.57
CA GLN A 159 -6.04 -24.51 -21.78
C GLN A 159 -5.49 -25.17 -23.06
N ASP A 160 -6.37 -25.45 -24.03
CA ASP A 160 -6.00 -26.16 -25.26
C ASP A 160 -5.02 -25.40 -26.16
N TYR A 161 -5.08 -24.06 -26.17
CA TYR A 161 -4.13 -23.24 -26.95
C TYR A 161 -2.71 -23.31 -26.36
N ILE A 162 -2.58 -23.54 -25.03
CA ILE A 162 -1.29 -23.79 -24.39
C ILE A 162 -0.77 -25.16 -24.79
N ARG A 163 -1.61 -26.21 -24.74
CA ARG A 163 -1.25 -27.55 -25.24
C ARG A 163 -0.78 -27.50 -26.70
N THR A 164 -1.47 -26.74 -27.54
CA THR A 164 -1.07 -26.52 -28.94
C THR A 164 0.30 -25.85 -29.05
N SER A 165 0.59 -24.89 -28.17
CA SER A 165 1.90 -24.21 -28.11
C SER A 165 3.03 -25.16 -27.74
N TRP A 166 2.78 -26.11 -26.83
CA TRP A 166 3.71 -27.19 -26.49
C TRP A 166 3.93 -28.15 -27.66
N SER A 167 2.86 -28.58 -28.34
CA SER A 167 2.96 -29.48 -29.51
C SER A 167 3.74 -28.86 -30.68
N LYS A 168 3.79 -27.53 -30.76
CA LYS A 168 4.64 -26.79 -31.73
C LYS A 168 6.13 -26.75 -31.36
N GLY A 169 6.53 -27.36 -30.24
CA GLY A 169 7.93 -27.41 -29.79
C GLY A 169 8.45 -26.10 -29.20
N LEU A 170 7.57 -25.18 -28.78
CA LEU A 170 7.98 -23.92 -28.16
C LEU A 170 8.67 -24.19 -26.80
N LYS A 171 9.73 -23.44 -26.51
CA LYS A 171 10.45 -23.51 -25.23
C LYS A 171 9.52 -23.16 -24.07
N GLU A 172 9.65 -23.86 -22.93
CA GLU A 172 8.87 -23.63 -21.69
C GLU A 172 8.79 -22.15 -21.31
N ARG A 173 9.92 -21.44 -21.31
CA ARG A 173 9.96 -20.00 -21.01
C ARG A 173 9.07 -19.16 -21.91
N VAL A 174 8.95 -19.50 -23.19
CA VAL A 174 8.10 -18.79 -24.15
C VAL A 174 6.63 -19.09 -23.87
N VAL A 175 6.28 -20.36 -23.64
CA VAL A 175 4.91 -20.77 -23.29
C VAL A 175 4.46 -20.08 -22.01
N VAL A 176 5.28 -20.10 -20.96
CA VAL A 176 4.98 -19.50 -19.67
C VAL A 176 4.88 -17.98 -19.76
N LEU A 177 5.92 -17.28 -20.22
CA LEU A 177 5.96 -15.81 -20.16
C LEU A 177 5.06 -15.14 -21.22
N ARG A 178 5.00 -15.68 -22.44
CA ARG A 178 4.29 -15.01 -23.55
C ARG A 178 2.84 -15.47 -23.68
N HIS A 179 2.54 -16.74 -23.42
CA HIS A 179 1.20 -17.30 -23.65
C HIS A 179 0.40 -17.44 -22.36
N ALA A 180 1.01 -18.00 -21.30
CA ALA A 180 0.28 -18.24 -20.05
C ALA A 180 0.17 -16.98 -19.19
N LEU A 181 1.31 -16.36 -18.85
CA LEU A 181 1.39 -15.23 -17.94
C LEU A 181 0.56 -14.03 -18.41
N LYS A 182 0.60 -13.70 -19.70
CA LYS A 182 -0.18 -12.59 -20.26
C LYS A 182 -1.68 -12.73 -19.99
N ASN A 183 -2.22 -13.95 -20.08
CA ASN A 183 -3.64 -14.20 -19.85
C ASN A 183 -3.95 -14.37 -18.36
N ALA A 184 -3.04 -14.98 -17.60
CA ALA A 184 -3.18 -15.16 -16.16
C ALA A 184 -3.12 -13.82 -15.39
N LEU A 185 -2.41 -12.81 -15.92
CA LEU A 185 -2.28 -11.50 -15.26
C LEU A 185 -3.55 -10.66 -15.33
N ILE A 186 -4.51 -10.94 -16.23
CA ILE A 186 -5.71 -10.11 -16.38
C ILE A 186 -6.47 -10.00 -15.04
N PRO A 187 -6.82 -11.11 -14.34
CA PRO A 187 -7.49 -11.01 -13.05
C PRO A 187 -6.56 -10.62 -11.89
N VAL A 188 -5.25 -10.88 -12.03
CA VAL A 188 -4.25 -10.54 -11.00
C VAL A 188 -4.11 -9.02 -10.87
N VAL A 189 -4.10 -8.29 -11.99
CA VAL A 189 -4.02 -6.82 -11.98
C VAL A 189 -5.22 -6.20 -11.28
N THR A 190 -6.43 -6.74 -11.49
CA THR A 190 -7.63 -6.28 -10.78
C THR A 190 -7.50 -6.44 -9.27
N LEU A 191 -6.98 -7.60 -8.83
CA LEU A 191 -6.77 -7.86 -7.41
C LEU A 191 -5.75 -6.90 -6.80
N ILE A 192 -4.63 -6.65 -7.50
CA ILE A 192 -3.62 -5.67 -7.06
C ILE A 192 -4.24 -4.28 -6.91
N GLY A 193 -5.13 -3.90 -7.84
CA GLY A 193 -5.92 -2.68 -7.73
C GLY A 193 -6.70 -2.63 -6.40
N MET A 194 -7.48 -3.66 -6.11
CA MET A 194 -8.28 -3.74 -4.88
C MET A 194 -7.45 -3.70 -3.59
N GLU A 195 -6.16 -4.00 -3.64
CA GLU A 195 -5.26 -3.95 -2.49
C GLU A 195 -4.73 -2.53 -2.19
N LEU A 196 -4.78 -1.60 -3.15
CA LEU A 196 -4.28 -0.23 -2.96
C LEU A 196 -4.90 0.47 -1.73
N PRO A 197 -6.23 0.49 -1.52
CA PRO A 197 -6.82 1.09 -0.31
C PRO A 197 -6.39 0.38 0.99
N ILE A 198 -6.18 -0.95 0.93
CA ILE A 198 -5.76 -1.75 2.09
C ILE A 198 -4.33 -1.36 2.49
N VAL A 199 -3.44 -1.15 1.50
CA VAL A 199 -2.07 -0.68 1.73
C VAL A 199 -2.07 0.70 2.38
N VAL A 200 -2.93 1.62 1.94
CA VAL A 200 -3.07 2.95 2.57
C VAL A 200 -3.51 2.82 4.03
N GLY A 201 -4.47 1.94 4.34
CA GLY A 201 -4.89 1.68 5.72
C GLY A 201 -3.78 1.05 6.58
N GLY A 202 -3.04 0.08 6.04
CA GLY A 202 -1.93 -0.58 6.71
C GLY A 202 -0.73 0.34 6.95
N ALA A 203 -0.49 1.29 6.05
CA ALA A 203 0.56 2.30 6.16
C ALA A 203 0.41 3.12 7.44
N VAL A 204 -0.81 3.43 7.88
CA VAL A 204 -1.06 4.23 9.10
C VAL A 204 -0.39 3.62 10.33
N ILE A 205 -0.52 2.31 10.49
CA ILE A 205 0.05 1.60 11.65
C ILE A 205 1.57 1.52 11.53
N MET A 206 2.08 1.24 10.32
CA MET A 206 3.53 1.18 10.11
C MET A 206 4.22 2.53 10.30
N GLU A 207 3.59 3.62 9.85
CA GLU A 207 4.10 4.97 10.07
C GLU A 207 4.21 5.28 11.56
N ASN A 208 3.26 4.80 12.37
CA ASN A 208 3.34 4.97 13.81
C ASN A 208 4.45 4.12 14.45
N ILE A 209 4.54 2.83 14.09
CA ILE A 209 5.54 1.89 14.65
C ILE A 209 6.98 2.32 14.31
N PHE A 210 7.22 2.73 13.07
CA PHE A 210 8.54 3.10 12.56
C PHE A 210 8.82 4.61 12.69
N ASN A 211 7.92 5.37 13.32
CA ASN A 211 8.02 6.83 13.49
C ASN A 211 8.23 7.59 12.17
N LEU A 212 7.56 7.15 11.10
CA LEU A 212 7.57 7.83 9.81
C LEU A 212 6.55 8.99 9.83
N PRO A 213 6.96 10.22 9.48
CA PRO A 213 6.08 11.38 9.48
C PRO A 213 5.17 11.37 8.24
N GLY A 214 4.27 10.39 8.17
CA GLY A 214 3.22 10.30 7.14
C GLY A 214 1.86 10.81 7.62
N LEU A 215 0.86 10.66 6.77
CA LEU A 215 -0.52 11.07 7.03
C LEU A 215 -1.21 10.26 8.10
N GLY A 216 -0.92 8.96 8.15
CA GLY A 216 -1.46 8.08 9.17
C GLY A 216 -0.93 8.42 10.56
N GLN A 217 0.38 8.68 10.67
CA GLN A 217 0.93 9.17 11.93
C GLN A 217 0.34 10.53 12.33
N LEU A 218 0.15 11.44 11.35
CA LEU A 218 -0.50 12.73 11.59
C LEU A 218 -1.93 12.55 12.12
N MET A 219 -2.69 11.60 11.56
CA MET A 219 -4.04 11.26 12.02
C MET A 219 -4.05 10.74 13.46
N VAL A 220 -3.15 9.80 13.79
CA VAL A 220 -3.04 9.24 15.16
C VAL A 220 -2.69 10.32 16.17
N ASN A 221 -1.78 11.23 15.82
CA ASN A 221 -1.43 12.36 16.67
C ASN A 221 -2.63 13.31 16.83
N ALA A 222 -3.33 13.65 15.74
CA ALA A 222 -4.51 14.50 15.79
C ALA A 222 -5.65 13.90 16.65
N LEU A 223 -5.83 12.58 16.62
CA LEU A 223 -6.77 11.85 17.49
C LEU A 223 -6.39 11.98 18.97
N THR A 224 -5.10 11.86 19.27
CA THR A 224 -4.57 12.00 20.64
C THR A 224 -4.74 13.44 21.14
N ASP A 225 -4.44 14.41 20.29
CA ASP A 225 -4.56 15.85 20.55
C ASP A 225 -6.01 16.37 20.50
N ARG A 226 -6.96 15.52 20.07
CA ARG A 226 -8.38 15.86 19.82
C ARG A 226 -8.58 17.04 18.87
N ASP A 227 -7.74 17.13 17.84
CA ASP A 227 -7.80 18.19 16.82
C ASP A 227 -8.84 17.85 15.73
N TYR A 228 -10.12 18.13 16.02
CA TYR A 228 -11.25 17.74 15.17
C TYR A 228 -11.19 18.25 13.72
N PRO A 229 -10.79 19.51 13.43
CA PRO A 229 -10.64 19.95 12.04
C PRO A 229 -9.60 19.14 11.28
N LEU A 230 -8.45 18.85 11.90
CA LEU A 230 -7.38 18.07 11.28
C LEU A 230 -7.82 16.62 11.04
N ILE A 231 -8.47 15.98 12.01
CA ILE A 231 -9.05 14.64 11.87
C ILE A 231 -10.03 14.59 10.68
N SER A 232 -10.91 15.59 10.59
CA SER A 232 -11.94 15.64 9.56
C SER A 232 -11.35 15.88 8.17
N GLY A 233 -10.36 16.77 8.07
CA GLY A 233 -9.63 17.03 6.83
C GLY A 233 -8.85 15.82 6.32
N ILE A 234 -8.14 15.12 7.20
CA ILE A 234 -7.43 13.88 6.85
C ILE A 234 -8.42 12.78 6.43
N ASN A 235 -9.54 12.62 7.14
CA ASN A 235 -10.55 11.63 6.79
C ASN A 235 -11.20 11.93 5.42
N LEU A 236 -11.53 13.20 5.15
CA LEU A 236 -12.06 13.60 3.84
C LEU A 236 -11.04 13.34 2.73
N PHE A 237 -9.77 13.63 2.98
CA PHE A 237 -8.68 13.34 2.05
C PHE A 237 -8.58 11.84 1.76
N PHE A 238 -8.54 10.98 2.79
CA PHE A 238 -8.49 9.53 2.61
C PHE A 238 -9.72 9.00 1.87
N ALA A 239 -10.93 9.43 2.23
CA ALA A 239 -12.15 9.02 1.55
C ALA A 239 -12.11 9.38 0.06
N THR A 240 -11.69 10.61 -0.27
CA THR A 240 -11.57 11.08 -1.65
C THR A 240 -10.49 10.32 -2.41
N ALA A 241 -9.33 10.07 -1.80
CA ALA A 241 -8.24 9.32 -2.40
C ALA A 241 -8.64 7.86 -2.68
N VAL A 242 -9.32 7.19 -1.75
CA VAL A 242 -9.79 5.80 -1.92
C VAL A 242 -10.83 5.71 -3.04
N VAL A 243 -11.78 6.64 -3.10
CA VAL A 243 -12.76 6.69 -4.20
C VAL A 243 -12.06 6.94 -5.54
N GLY A 244 -11.08 7.85 -5.58
CA GLY A 244 -10.28 8.12 -6.78
C GLY A 244 -9.47 6.91 -7.24
N ILE A 245 -8.86 6.16 -6.30
CA ILE A 245 -8.15 4.91 -6.57
C ILE A 245 -9.11 3.86 -7.15
N ASN A 246 -10.27 3.66 -6.53
CA ASN A 246 -11.27 2.71 -7.01
C ASN A 246 -11.74 3.06 -8.43
N LEU A 247 -12.05 4.33 -8.69
CA LEU A 247 -12.42 4.79 -10.02
C LEU A 247 -11.30 4.54 -11.05
N MET A 248 -10.05 4.80 -10.68
CA MET A 248 -8.89 4.51 -11.54
C MET A 248 -8.79 3.01 -11.86
N ILE A 249 -9.02 2.14 -10.87
CA ILE A 249 -9.01 0.68 -11.06
C ILE A 249 -10.13 0.24 -11.99
N ASP A 250 -11.34 0.77 -11.81
CA ASP A 250 -12.49 0.45 -12.66
C ASP A 250 -12.23 0.85 -14.12
N LEU A 251 -11.60 2.03 -14.35
CA LEU A 251 -11.20 2.48 -15.68
C LEU A 251 -10.11 1.59 -16.29
N ILE A 252 -9.10 1.20 -15.51
CA ILE A 252 -8.04 0.27 -15.94
C ILE A 252 -8.65 -1.08 -16.30
N TYR A 253 -9.58 -1.58 -15.48
CA TYR A 253 -10.28 -2.84 -15.74
C TYR A 253 -11.08 -2.78 -17.04
N ALA A 254 -11.87 -1.72 -17.25
CA ALA A 254 -12.62 -1.51 -18.48
C ALA A 254 -11.72 -1.43 -19.73
N PHE A 255 -10.50 -0.93 -19.58
CA PHE A 255 -9.51 -0.90 -20.66
C PHE A 255 -8.83 -2.26 -20.90
N LEU A 256 -8.52 -2.99 -19.83
CA LEU A 256 -7.79 -4.27 -19.89
C LEU A 256 -8.67 -5.47 -20.25
N ASP A 257 -9.97 -5.44 -19.98
CA ASP A 257 -10.90 -6.53 -20.30
C ASP A 257 -11.67 -6.27 -21.61
N PRO A 258 -11.23 -6.82 -22.76
CA PRO A 258 -11.94 -6.70 -24.03
C PRO A 258 -13.30 -7.43 -24.05
N ARG A 259 -13.65 -8.23 -23.03
CA ARG A 259 -14.93 -8.95 -22.96
C ARG A 259 -16.08 -8.08 -22.43
N VAL A 260 -15.77 -6.98 -21.76
CA VAL A 260 -16.77 -5.96 -21.33
C VAL A 260 -17.37 -5.24 -22.54
N ARG A 261 -16.76 -5.38 -23.74
CA ARG A 261 -17.16 -4.69 -24.97
C ARG A 261 -18.21 -5.40 -25.83
N TYR A 262 -18.97 -6.34 -25.26
CA TYR A 262 -20.14 -6.94 -25.93
C TYR A 262 -21.42 -6.79 -25.08
N LYS A 263 -22.00 -5.60 -25.09
CA LYS A 263 -23.40 -5.29 -25.43
C LYS A 263 -23.66 -3.80 -25.31
#